data_AF-A0AAV2AM42-F1
#
_entry.id   AF-A0AAV2AM42-F1
#
_cell.length_a   1.000
_cell.length_b   1.000
_cell.length_c   1.000
_cell.angle_alpha   90.00
_cell.angle_beta   90.00
_cell.angle_gamma   90.00
#
_symmetry.space_group_name_H-M   'P 1'
#
loop_
_entity.id
_entity.type
_entity.pdbx_description
1 polymer ?
#
loop_
_entity_poly.entity_id
_entity_poly.type
_entity_poly.pdbx_seq_one_letter_code
_entity_poly.pdbx_strand_id
1 'polypeptide(L)' 'MGNVSRIVPSIQPLFEIDTMTLNHTKEFAEASGRPEAQTAILAVAKALAMTALTLMRSPEILEEVKEKFKSDIYIEQRF' A
#
# COMPACT_ATOMS: atom_id res chain seq x y z
N MET A 1 -3.25 -5.01 6.75
CA MET A 1 -4.08 -5.86 5.86
C MET A 1 -5.48 -6.02 6.44
N GLY A 2 -6.47 -6.31 5.59
CA GLY A 2 -7.89 -6.27 5.98
C GLY A 2 -8.77 -7.18 5.13
N ASN A 3 -10.08 -6.96 5.12
CA ASN A 3 -11.02 -7.87 4.45
C ASN A 3 -10.81 -7.95 2.92
N VAL A 4 -10.45 -6.83 2.27
CA VAL A 4 -10.22 -6.79 0.82
C VAL A 4 -9.04 -7.67 0.40
N SER A 5 -7.98 -7.70 1.21
CA SER A 5 -6.78 -8.50 0.92
C SER A 5 -7.00 -10.01 1.04
N ARG A 6 -8.20 -10.46 1.43
CA ARG A 6 -8.58 -11.89 1.38
C ARG A 6 -9.18 -12.29 0.04
N ILE A 7 -9.62 -11.32 -0.77
CA ILE A 7 -10.37 -11.57 -2.01
C ILE A 7 -9.57 -11.17 -3.25
N VAL A 8 -8.73 -10.12 -3.14
CA VAL A 8 -7.91 -9.62 -4.26
C VAL A 8 -6.49 -9.28 -3.81
N PRO A 9 -5.49 -9.38 -4.71
CA PRO A 9 -4.14 -8.91 -4.44
C PRO A 9 -4.17 -7.46 -3.93
N SER A 10 -3.55 -7.21 -2.78
CA SER A 10 -3.66 -5.93 -2.07
C SER A 10 -2.36 -5.57 -1.37
N ILE A 11 -2.09 -4.27 -1.25
CA ILE A 11 -0.97 -3.72 -0.47
C ILE A 11 -1.49 -2.58 0.42
N GLN A 12 -0.83 -2.37 1.57
CA GLN A 12 -1.05 -1.20 2.43
C GLN A 12 0.33 -0.62 2.75
N PRO A 13 0.89 0.18 1.83
CA PRO A 13 2.16 0.82 2.07
C PRO A 13 2.05 1.79 3.23
N LEU A 14 3.09 1.82 4.05
CA LEU A 14 3.31 2.82 5.09
C LEU A 14 4.48 3.69 4.67
N PHE A 15 4.45 4.95 5.08
CA PHE A 15 5.54 5.90 4.87
C PHE A 15 5.70 6.76 6.11
N GLU A 16 6.87 7.36 6.24
CA GLU A 16 7.21 8.20 7.38
C GLU A 16 6.60 9.59 7.25
N ILE A 17 5.98 10.04 8.33
CA ILE A 17 5.64 11.44 8.56
C ILE A 17 6.57 11.84 9.70
N ASP A 18 7.51 12.75 9.42
CA ASP A 18 8.65 13.13 10.28
C ASP A 18 8.21 13.68 11.66
N THR A 19 7.77 12.79 12.55
CA THR A 19 7.27 13.11 13.88
C THR A 19 7.45 11.94 14.82
N MET A 20 7.69 12.24 16.10
CA MET A 20 7.73 11.27 17.19
C MET A 20 6.34 10.98 17.78
N THR A 21 5.30 11.68 17.31
CA THR A 21 3.93 11.54 17.81
C THR A 21 3.28 10.27 17.28
N LEU A 22 2.46 9.61 18.11
CA LEU A 22 1.72 8.43 17.68
C LEU A 22 0.54 8.80 16.78
N ASN A 23 0.17 7.88 15.89
CA ASN A 23 -1.07 7.95 15.13
C ASN A 23 -2.29 8.06 16.07
N HIS A 24 -3.39 8.61 15.55
CA HIS A 24 -4.63 8.88 16.31
C HIS A 24 -4.52 9.96 17.41
N THR A 25 -3.56 10.87 17.27
CA THR A 25 -3.42 12.06 18.14
C THR A 25 -3.68 13.34 17.35
N LYS A 26 -3.94 14.46 18.05
CA LYS A 26 -4.12 15.76 17.39
C LYS A 26 -2.82 16.23 16.75
N GLU A 27 -1.72 15.97 17.45
CA GLU A 27 -0.37 16.35 17.07
C GLU A 27 0.07 15.60 15.81
N PHE A 28 -0.31 14.33 15.65
CA PHE A 28 -0.05 13.59 14.41
C PHE A 28 -0.90 14.12 13.24
N ALA A 29 -2.13 14.57 13.49
CA ALA A 29 -2.97 15.18 12.45
C ALA A 29 -2.34 16.50 11.96
N GLU A 30 -1.84 17.33 12.87
CA GLU A 30 -1.07 18.54 12.54
C GLU A 30 0.21 18.19 11.76
N ALA A 31 0.99 17.21 12.24
CA ALA A 31 2.22 16.78 11.59
C ALA A 31 1.99 16.24 10.17
N SER A 32 0.88 15.51 9.96
CA SER A 32 0.45 15.00 8.66
C SER A 32 0.06 16.10 7.68
N GLY A 33 -0.36 17.26 8.18
CA GLY A 33 -0.73 18.43 7.37
C GLY A 33 0.46 19.31 6.97
N ARG A 34 1.67 19.07 7.50
CA ARG A 34 2.83 19.92 7.23
C ARG A 34 3.36 19.78 5.80
N PRO A 35 3.99 20.82 5.23
CA PRO A 35 4.55 20.79 3.86
C PRO A 35 5.54 19.64 3.60
N GLU A 36 6.34 19.27 4.60
CA GLU A 36 7.33 18.19 4.50
C GLU A 36 6.63 16.83 4.31
N ALA A 37 5.53 16.60 5.04
CA ALA A 37 4.70 15.40 4.89
C ALA A 37 4.05 15.33 3.50
N GLN A 38 3.70 16.50 2.91
CA GLN A 38 3.12 16.55 1.56
C GLN A 38 4.11 16.10 0.47
N THR A 39 5.40 16.39 0.65
CA THR A 39 6.44 15.94 -0.29
C THR A 39 6.60 14.42 -0.23
N ALA A 40 6.62 13.84 0.98
CA ALA A 40 6.70 12.40 1.18
C ALA A 40 5.49 11.66 0.58
N ILE A 41 4.26 12.10 0.87
CA ILE A 41 3.05 11.47 0.31
C ILE A 41 2.99 11.60 -1.21
N LEU A 42 3.48 12.70 -1.80
CA LEU A 42 3.52 12.82 -3.26
C LEU A 42 4.43 11.77 -3.91
N ALA A 43 5.56 11.44 -3.29
CA ALA A 43 6.43 10.36 -3.76
C ALA A 43 5.73 9.00 -3.67
N VAL A 44 5.05 8.72 -2.55
CA VAL A 44 4.28 7.48 -2.35
C VAL A 44 3.12 7.38 -3.34
N ALA A 45 2.39 8.47 -3.59
CA ALA A 45 1.31 8.52 -4.56
C ALA A 45 1.81 8.22 -5.98
N LYS A 46 2.97 8.77 -6.37
CA LYS A 46 3.61 8.43 -7.65
C LYS A 46 4.02 6.97 -7.71
N ALA A 47 4.60 6.42 -6.62
CA ALA A 47 4.95 5.00 -6.57
C ALA A 47 3.72 4.11 -6.76
N LEU A 48 2.60 4.40 -6.09
CA LEU A 48 1.33 3.68 -6.27
C LEU A 48 0.80 3.79 -7.71
N ALA A 49 0.84 4.98 -8.31
CA ALA A 49 0.41 5.20 -9.69
C ALA A 49 1.28 4.43 -10.69
N MET A 50 2.60 4.43 -10.48
CA MET A 50 3.54 3.68 -11.29
C MET A 50 3.34 2.16 -11.14
N THR A 51 3.06 1.66 -9.94
CA THR A 51 2.70 0.25 -9.72
C THR A 51 1.45 -0.12 -10.52
N ALA A 52 0.40 0.69 -10.44
CA ALA A 52 -0.82 0.46 -11.23
C ALA A 52 -0.54 0.50 -12.74
N LEU A 53 0.27 1.46 -13.21
CA LEU A 53 0.66 1.58 -14.60
C LEU A 53 1.42 0.34 -15.09
N THR A 54 2.38 -0.17 -14.30
CA THR A 54 3.13 -1.39 -14.61
C THR A 54 2.18 -2.58 -14.80
N LEU A 55 1.22 -2.77 -13.90
CA LEU A 55 0.23 -3.84 -13.98
C LEU A 55 -0.71 -3.68 -15.19
N MET A 56 -1.08 -2.43 -15.53
CA MET A 56 -1.92 -2.15 -16.71
C MET A 56 -1.19 -2.32 -18.05
N ARG A 57 0.14 -2.18 -18.06
CA ARG A 57 0.96 -2.25 -19.28
C ARG A 57 1.59 -3.62 -19.51
N SER A 58 1.66 -4.47 -18.48
CA SER A 58 2.37 -5.75 -18.52
C SER A 58 1.43 -6.87 -18.06
N PRO A 59 0.59 -7.42 -18.97
CA PRO A 59 -0.37 -8.48 -18.64
C PRO A 59 0.25 -9.69 -17.95
N GLU A 60 1.49 -10.02 -18.29
CA GLU A 60 2.28 -11.10 -17.70
C GLU A 60 2.55 -10.88 -16.21
N ILE A 61 2.91 -9.66 -15.80
CA ILE A 61 3.14 -9.31 -14.39
C ILE A 61 1.80 -9.35 -13.62
N LEU A 62 0.73 -8.86 -14.24
CA LEU A 62 -0.59 -8.91 -13.63
C LEU A 62 -1.05 -10.36 -13.38
N GLU A 63 -0.77 -11.26 -14.31
CA GLU A 63 -1.08 -12.68 -14.14
C GLU A 63 -0.24 -13.32 -13.03
N GLU A 64 1.07 -13.04 -12.99
CA GLU A 64 1.96 -13.51 -11.93
C GLU A 64 1.46 -13.08 -10.53
N VAL A 65 1.07 -11.82 -10.37
CA VAL A 65 0.52 -11.30 -9.10
C VAL A 65 -0.76 -12.03 -8.70
N LYS A 66 -1.64 -12.33 -9.65
CA LYS A 66 -2.89 -13.06 -9.39
C LYS A 66 -2.64 -14.50 -9.00
N GLU A 67 -1.74 -15.20 -9.70
CA GLU A 67 -1.40 -16.59 -9.41
C GLU A 67 -0.70 -16.72 -8.06
N LYS A 68 0.24 -15.81 -7.76
CA LYS A 68 0.86 -15.75 -6.44
C LYS A 68 -0.16 -15.53 -5.34
N PHE A 69 -1.10 -14.59 -5.52
CA PHE A 69 -2.16 -14.34 -4.55
C PHE A 69 -3.03 -15.58 -4.30
N LYS A 70 -3.44 -16.31 -5.35
CA LYS A 70 -4.19 -17.57 -5.20
C LYS A 70 -3.41 -18.60 -4.37
N SER A 71 -2.11 -18.72 -4.61
CA SER A 71 -1.23 -19.61 -3.85
C SER A 71 -1.13 -19.21 -2.37
N ASP A 72 -0.94 -17.92 -2.10
CA ASP A 72 -0.81 -17.39 -0.74
C ASP A 72 -2.11 -17.62 0.07
N ILE A 73 -3.28 -17.34 -0.51
CA ILE A 73 -4.58 -17.56 0.15
C ILE A 73 -4.86 -19.06 0.37
N TYR A 74 -4.49 -19.93 -0.58
CA TYR A 74 -4.62 -21.37 -0.41
C TYR A 74 -3.80 -21.89 0.78
N ILE A 75 -2.61 -21.33 1.01
CA ILE A 75 -1.77 -21.66 2.16
C ILE A 75 -2.44 -21.18 3.46
N GLU A 76 -2.96 -19.96 3.51
CA GLU A 76 -3.65 -19.44 4.71
C GLU A 76 -4.86 -20.28 5.11
N GLN A 77 -5.60 -20.86 4.15
CA GLN A 77 -6.78 -21.70 4.44
C GLN A 77 -6.45 -23.12 4.95
N ARG A 78 -5.18 -23.53 4.92
CA ARG A 78 -4.74 -24.84 5.40
C ARG A 78 -4.38 -24.87 6.88
N PHE A 79 -4.38 -23.73 7.55
CA PHE A 79 -4.08 -23.56 8.97
C PHE A 79 -5.28 -22.93 9.70
#